data_AF-M0P4Y3-F1
#
_entry.id   AF-M0P4Y3-F1
#
_cell.length_a   1.000
_cell.length_b   1.000
_cell.length_c   1.000
_cell.angle_alpha   90.00
_cell.angle_beta   90.00
_cell.angle_gamma   90.00
#
_symmetry.space_group_name_H-M   'P 1'
#
loop_
_entity.id
_entity.type
_entity.pdbx_description
1 polymer ?
#
loop_
_entity_poly.entity_id
_entity_poly.type
_entity_poly.pdbx_seq_one_letter_code
_entity_poly.pdbx_strand_id
1 'polypeptide(L)'
;MSRLDVREIPPVNRHDKIHEEFDGMDPGETLTIVNDHEPEPLYCEMAAEVPAFDEEAYEVRRNAPNEFVAEFPKSEEPKSQ
;
A
#
# COMPACT_ATOMS: atom_id res chain seq x y z
N MET A 1 -11.89 -4.36 -1.96
CA MET A 1 -10.77 -4.74 -1.06
C MET A 1 -9.90 -5.76 -1.78
N SER A 2 -8.68 -5.36 -2.13
CA SER A 2 -7.71 -6.17 -2.88
C SER A 2 -6.59 -6.62 -1.96
N ARG A 3 -6.01 -7.80 -2.20
CA ARG A 3 -4.88 -8.32 -1.41
C ARG A 3 -3.75 -8.79 -2.31
N LEU A 4 -2.53 -8.28 -2.06
CA LEU A 4 -1.33 -8.57 -2.84
C LEU A 4 -0.21 -9.11 -1.94
N ASP A 5 0.28 -10.31 -2.23
CA ASP A 5 1.49 -10.83 -1.57
C ASP A 5 2.73 -10.40 -2.37
N VAL A 6 3.45 -9.39 -1.89
CA VAL A 6 4.58 -8.81 -2.63
C VAL A 6 5.86 -9.60 -2.43
N ARG A 7 5.87 -10.61 -1.56
CA ARG A 7 7.00 -11.52 -1.35
C ARG A 7 7.27 -12.39 -2.58
N GLU A 8 6.26 -12.62 -3.40
CA GLU A 8 6.35 -13.36 -4.66
C GLU A 8 6.89 -12.50 -5.83
N ILE A 9 7.04 -11.19 -5.61
CA ILE A 9 7.48 -10.21 -6.60
C ILE A 9 8.95 -9.83 -6.34
N PRO A 10 9.79 -9.74 -7.40
CA PRO A 10 11.16 -9.24 -7.25
C PRO A 10 11.18 -7.89 -6.53
N PRO A 11 12.08 -7.67 -5.53
CA PRO A 11 12.07 -6.46 -4.72
C PRO A 11 12.04 -5.15 -5.51
N VAL A 12 12.78 -5.10 -6.63
CA VAL A 12 12.85 -3.94 -7.52
C VAL A 12 11.55 -3.60 -8.25
N ASN A 13 10.60 -4.55 -8.32
CA ASN A 13 9.33 -4.39 -9.02
C ASN A 13 8.14 -4.23 -8.05
N ARG A 14 8.36 -4.33 -6.73
CA ARG A 14 7.26 -4.35 -5.75
C ARG A 14 6.50 -3.04 -5.73
N HIS A 15 7.22 -1.91 -5.66
CA HIS A 15 6.62 -0.58 -5.60
C HIS A 15 5.76 -0.33 -6.85
N ASP A 16 6.34 -0.50 -8.05
CA ASP A 16 5.62 -0.37 -9.33
C ASP A 16 4.32 -1.20 -9.34
N LYS A 17 4.37 -2.46 -8.90
CA LYS A 17 3.18 -3.32 -8.89
C LYS A 17 2.13 -2.87 -7.87
N ILE A 18 2.55 -2.36 -6.72
CA ILE A 18 1.64 -1.82 -5.69
C ILE A 18 0.97 -0.55 -6.19
N HIS A 19 1.72 0.35 -6.84
CA HIS A 19 1.17 1.56 -7.45
C HIS A 19 0.17 1.24 -8.56
N GLU A 20 0.49 0.29 -9.46
CA GLU A 20 -0.43 -0.17 -10.51
C GLU A 20 -1.73 -0.71 -9.91
N GLU A 21 -1.63 -1.58 -8.90
CA GLU A 21 -2.80 -2.17 -8.23
C GLU A 21 -3.64 -1.09 -7.52
N PHE A 22 -2.99 -0.16 -6.80
CA PHE A 22 -3.66 0.91 -6.08
C PHE A 22 -4.33 1.93 -7.02
N ASP A 23 -3.70 2.28 -8.13
CA ASP A 23 -4.25 3.20 -9.13
C ASP A 23 -5.52 2.62 -9.78
N GLY A 24 -5.51 1.32 -10.07
CA GLY A 24 -6.64 0.61 -10.68
C GLY A 24 -7.87 0.39 -9.79
N MET A 25 -7.76 0.64 -8.48
CA MET A 25 -8.88 0.47 -7.53
C MET A 25 -9.85 1.64 -7.52
N ASP A 26 -11.09 1.36 -7.11
CA ASP A 26 -12.10 2.41 -6.91
C ASP A 26 -11.81 3.21 -5.61
N PRO A 27 -12.18 4.50 -5.56
CA PRO A 27 -12.15 5.28 -4.32
C PRO A 27 -12.94 4.61 -3.19
N GLY A 28 -12.45 4.69 -1.96
CA GLY A 28 -13.04 4.03 -0.78
C GLY A 28 -12.63 2.57 -0.60
N GLU A 29 -11.86 1.99 -1.52
CA GLU A 29 -11.31 0.65 -1.34
C GLU A 29 -9.96 0.63 -0.60
N THR A 30 -9.61 -0.53 -0.03
CA THR A 30 -8.32 -0.77 0.63
C THR A 30 -7.52 -1.86 -0.06
N LEU A 31 -6.23 -1.58 -0.31
CA LEU A 31 -5.24 -2.54 -0.78
C LEU A 31 -4.49 -3.09 0.43
N THR A 32 -4.56 -4.40 0.65
CA THR A 32 -3.75 -5.07 1.67
C THR A 32 -2.52 -5.68 1.01
N ILE A 33 -1.33 -5.27 1.44
CA ILE A 33 -0.09 -5.92 1.02
C ILE A 33 0.45 -6.85 2.11
N VAL A 34 1.11 -7.94 1.70
CA VAL A 34 1.92 -8.79 2.59
C VAL A 34 3.38 -8.67 2.17
N ASN A 35 4.22 -8.11 3.03
CA ASN A 35 5.64 -7.85 2.79
C ASN A 35 6.53 -8.65 3.75
N ASP A 36 7.78 -8.90 3.35
CA ASP A 36 8.78 -9.60 4.16
C ASP A 36 9.57 -8.68 5.12
N HIS A 37 9.37 -7.36 5.02
CA HIS A 37 10.00 -6.32 5.85
C HIS A 37 9.05 -5.15 6.13
N GLU A 38 9.48 -4.22 6.98
CA GLU A 38 8.73 -3.01 7.31
C GLU A 38 8.50 -2.14 6.06
N PRO A 39 7.26 -1.79 5.71
CA PRO A 39 6.94 -1.05 4.49
C PRO A 39 7.15 0.48 4.64
N GLU A 40 7.99 0.94 5.58
CA GLU A 40 8.21 2.37 5.84
C GLU A 40 8.64 3.16 4.58
N PRO A 41 9.57 2.68 3.74
CA PRO A 41 9.94 3.39 2.51
C PRO A 41 8.76 3.56 1.55
N LEU A 42 7.95 2.50 1.39
CA LEU A 42 6.76 2.50 0.53
C LEU A 42 5.66 3.41 1.09
N TYR A 43 5.45 3.42 2.41
CA TYR A 43 4.53 4.34 3.06
C TYR A 43 4.91 5.80 2.74
N CYS A 44 6.19 6.16 2.90
CA CYS A 44 6.67 7.51 2.61
C CYS A 44 6.47 7.90 1.13
N GLU A 45 6.71 6.97 0.21
CA GLU A 45 6.49 7.14 -1.24
C GLU A 45 5.01 7.41 -1.55
N MET A 46 4.11 6.55 -1.04
CA MET A 46 2.66 6.68 -1.21
C MET A 46 2.13 8.00 -0.62
N ALA A 47 2.56 8.37 0.59
CA ALA A 47 2.19 9.62 1.25
C ALA A 47 2.65 10.87 0.48
N ALA A 48 3.83 10.81 -0.15
CA ALA A 48 4.39 11.92 -0.89
C ALA A 48 3.80 12.07 -2.31
N GLU A 49 3.52 10.95 -2.99
CA GLU A 49 3.25 10.94 -4.43
C GLU A 49 1.80 10.62 -4.80
N VAL A 50 0.99 10.10 -3.87
CA VAL A 50 -0.38 9.62 -4.17
C VAL A 50 -1.42 10.42 -3.39
N PRO A 51 -2.06 11.45 -3.99
CA PRO A 51 -3.05 12.27 -3.29
C PRO A 51 -4.30 11.52 -2.82
N ALA A 52 -4.58 10.36 -3.43
CA ALA A 52 -5.69 9.48 -3.07
C ALA A 52 -5.33 8.50 -1.94
N PHE A 53 -4.08 8.46 -1.46
CA PHE A 53 -3.70 7.62 -0.34
C PHE A 53 -4.14 8.25 0.97
N ASP A 54 -4.94 7.52 1.74
CA ASP A 54 -5.42 7.95 3.04
C ASP A 54 -4.42 7.54 4.13
N GLU A 55 -3.50 8.45 4.43
CA GLU A 55 -2.49 8.28 5.49
C GLU A 55 -3.10 8.14 6.88
N GLU A 56 -4.29 8.72 7.13
CA GLU A 56 -4.93 8.69 8.45
C GLU A 56 -5.54 7.31 8.75
N ALA A 57 -6.00 6.61 7.71
CA ALA A 57 -6.53 5.26 7.79
C ALA A 57 -5.49 4.16 7.49
N TYR A 58 -4.23 4.52 7.19
CA TYR A 58 -3.16 3.56 6.96
C TYR A 58 -2.86 2.75 8.23
N GLU A 59 -2.77 1.43 8.09
CA GLU A 59 -2.38 0.54 9.18
C GLU A 59 -1.32 -0.47 8.76
N VAL A 60 -0.41 -0.80 9.67
CA VAL A 60 0.55 -1.89 9.49
C VAL A 60 0.60 -2.77 10.73
N ARG A 61 0.61 -4.09 10.51
CA ARG A 61 0.70 -5.10 11.57
C ARG A 61 1.76 -6.13 11.20
N ARG A 62 2.60 -6.48 12.18
CA ARG A 62 3.57 -7.58 12.03
C ARG A 62 2.96 -8.88 12.54
N ASN A 63 2.66 -9.80 11.63
CA ASN A 63 2.07 -11.10 11.96
C ASN A 63 3.14 -12.15 12.32
N ALA A 64 4.33 -12.04 11.72
CA ALA A 64 5.46 -12.95 11.94
C ALA A 64 6.79 -12.21 11.73
N PRO A 65 7.96 -12.82 12.02
CA PRO A 65 9.25 -12.16 11.86
C PRO A 65 9.47 -11.52 10.48
N ASN A 66 9.02 -12.18 9.41
CA ASN A 66 9.13 -11.72 8.02
C ASN A 66 7.74 -11.64 7.37
N GLU A 67 6.73 -11.20 8.14
CA GLU A 67 5.38 -10.99 7.61
C GLU A 67 4.80 -9.70 8.19
N PHE A 68 4.76 -8.69 7.34
CA PHE A 68 4.18 -7.38 7.59
C PHE A 68 2.96 -7.23 6.69
N VAL A 69 1.80 -7.04 7.30
CA VAL A 69 0.56 -6.79 6.59
C VAL A 69 0.25 -5.32 6.71
N ALA A 70 0.20 -4.61 5.59
CA ALA A 70 -0.11 -3.20 5.55
C ALA A 70 -1.36 -2.94 4.72
N GLU A 71 -2.22 -2.07 5.23
CA GLU A 71 -3.49 -1.67 4.66
C GLU A 71 -3.33 -0.26 4.09
N PHE A 72 -3.47 -0.15 2.77
CA PHE A 72 -3.37 1.09 2.01
C PHE A 72 -4.78 1.49 1.55
N PRO A 73 -5.51 2.31 2.33
CA PRO A 73 -6.82 2.81 1.92
C PRO A 73 -6.70 3.90 0.86
N LYS A 74 -7.61 3.87 -0.11
CA LYS A 74 -7.82 4.89 -1.12
C LYS A 74 -8.97 5.79 -0.69
N SER A 75 -8.72 7.10 -0.54
CA SER A 75 -9.73 8.05 -0.10
C SER A 75 -10.86 8.18 -1.12
N GLU A 76 -12.09 8.41 -0.65
CA GLU A 76 -13.24 8.75 -1.52
C GLU A 76 -13.08 10.14 -2.15
N GLU A 77 -12.43 11.04 -1.44
CA GLU A 77 -12.11 12.41 -1.89
C GLU A 77 -10.58 12.57 -1.89
N PRO A 78 -9.90 12.46 -3.04
CA PRO A 78 -8.45 12.66 -3.12
C PRO A 78 -8.09 14.10 -2.77
N LYS A 79 -6.95 14.29 -2.09
CA LYS A 79 -6.45 15.63 -1.73
C LYS A 79 -6.21 16.43 -3.01
N SER A 80 -6.73 17.66 -3.07
CA SER A 80 -6.39 18.59 -4.16
C SER A 80 -4.90 18.95 -4.05
N GLN A 81 -4.12 18.69 -5.12
CA GLN A 81 -2.72 19.09 -5.22
C GLN A 81 -2.56 20.62 -5.32
#